data_AF-A0A7C4A1R3-F1
#
_entry.id   AF-A0A7C4A1R3-F1
#
_cell.length_a   1.000
_cell.length_b   1.000
_cell.length_c   1.000
_cell.angle_alpha   90.00
_cell.angle_beta   90.00
_cell.angle_gamma   90.00
#
_symmetry.space_group_name_H-M   'P 1'
#
loop_
_entity.id
_entity.type
_entity.pdbx_description
1 polymer ?
#
loop_
_entity_poly.entity_id
_entity_poly.type
_entity_poly.pdbx_seq_one_letter_code
_entity_poly.pdbx_strand_id
1 'polypeptide(L)' 'FQLSCSTEGIIPALEPSHALAHVMKIAPDLPKDHLIIMNMCGRGDKDIFTVAKYLGFDMSDTEGRDAG' A
#
# COMPACT_ATOMS: atom_id res chain seq x y z
N PHE A 1 -0.82 0.09 -3.06
CA PHE A 1 -1.06 -0.43 -1.70
C PHE A 1 0.05 -1.37 -1.25
N GLN A 2 0.02 -2.68 -1.60
CA GLN A 2 0.91 -3.70 -1.03
C GLN A 2 2.40 -3.37 -1.09
N LEU A 3 2.90 -2.85 -2.24
CA LEU A 3 4.30 -2.48 -2.40
C LEU A 3 4.76 -1.51 -1.29
N SER A 4 4.02 -0.42 -1.10
CA SER A 4 4.34 0.59 -0.07
C SER A 4 4.36 -0.01 1.33
N CYS A 5 3.44 -0.94 1.61
CA CYS A 5 3.40 -1.62 2.91
C CYS A 5 4.64 -2.51 3.10
N SER A 6 5.03 -3.28 2.08
CA SER A 6 6.11 -4.26 2.19
C SER A 6 7.51 -3.67 2.08
N THR A 7 7.68 -2.56 1.36
CA THR A 7 9.01 -1.95 1.16
C THR A 7 9.28 -0.81 2.14
N GLU A 8 8.29 0.02 2.43
CA GLU A 8 8.46 1.23 3.26
C GLU A 8 7.78 1.15 4.63
N GLY A 9 6.98 0.12 4.89
CA GLY A 9 6.17 0.05 6.12
C GLY A 9 5.07 1.12 6.19
N ILE A 10 4.75 1.77 5.07
CA ILE A 10 3.71 2.79 4.99
C ILE A 10 2.44 2.14 4.47
N ILE A 11 1.33 2.32 5.20
CA ILE A 11 0.00 1.89 4.78
C ILE A 11 -0.72 3.08 4.11
N PRO A 12 -0.66 3.21 2.78
CA PRO A 12 -1.29 4.33 2.08
C PRO A 12 -2.81 4.15 2.05
N ALA A 13 -3.55 5.27 2.00
CA ALA A 13 -4.93 5.21 1.58
C ALA A 13 -5.05 4.67 0.13
N LEU A 14 -6.26 4.26 -0.27
CA LEU A 14 -6.48 3.76 -1.63
C LEU A 14 -6.29 4.85 -2.69
N GLU A 15 -6.57 6.11 -2.40
CA GLU A 15 -6.40 7.24 -3.31
C GLU A 15 -4.93 7.46 -3.71
N PRO A 16 -3.97 7.68 -2.79
CA PRO A 16 -2.56 7.83 -3.15
C PRO A 16 -1.92 6.52 -3.64
N SER A 17 -2.54 5.36 -3.38
CA SER A 17 -2.11 4.09 -3.99
C SER A 17 -2.24 4.11 -5.52
N HIS A 18 -3.20 4.84 -6.08
CA HIS A 18 -3.32 5.00 -7.54
C HIS A 18 -2.18 5.86 -8.10
N ALA A 19 -1.81 6.94 -7.40
CA ALA A 19 -0.68 7.77 -7.78
C ALA A 19 0.64 6.99 -7.74
N LEU A 20 0.87 6.20 -6.67
CA LEU A 20 2.04 5.33 -6.57
C LEU A 20 2.11 4.32 -7.71
N ALA A 21 0.99 3.68 -8.05
CA ALA A 21 0.94 2.73 -9.17
C ALA A 21 1.27 3.39 -10.52
N HIS A 22 0.91 4.66 -10.71
CA HIS A 22 1.30 5.41 -11.90
C HIS A 22 2.79 5.77 -11.89
N VAL A 23 3.32 6.22 -10.74
CA VAL A 23 4.75 6.49 -10.57
C VAL A 23 5.58 5.25 -10.91
N MET A 24 5.18 4.07 -10.44
CA MET A 24 5.88 2.81 -10.76
C MET A 24 5.91 2.49 -12.26
N LYS A 25 4.93 2.96 -13.04
CA LYS A 25 4.90 2.75 -14.49
C LYS A 25 5.84 3.71 -15.22
N ILE A 26 5.92 4.96 -14.79
CA ILE A 26 6.71 6.01 -15.47
C ILE A 26 8.17 6.06 -15.00
N ALA A 27 8.46 5.65 -13.77
CA ALA A 27 9.80 5.75 -13.19
C ALA A 27 10.88 4.99 -13.97
N PRO A 28 10.63 3.79 -14.52
CA PRO A 28 11.64 3.06 -15.32
C PRO A 28 12.07 3.77 -16.61
N ASP A 29 11.22 4.66 -17.14
CA ASP A 29 11.48 5.38 -18.40
C ASP A 29 12.21 6.71 -18.19
N LEU A 30 12.47 7.08 -16.93
CA LEU A 30 13.12 8.34 -16.55
C LEU A 30 14.62 8.12 -16.27
N PRO A 31 15.45 9.17 -16.38
CA PRO A 31 16.85 9.11 -15.96
C PRO A 31 17.01 8.60 -14.53
N LYS A 32 18.08 7.86 -14.26
CA LYS A 32 18.33 7.25 -12.93
C LYS A 32 18.45 8.28 -11.79
N ASP A 33 18.81 9.51 -12.11
CA ASP A 33 18.97 10.65 -11.20
C ASP A 33 17.76 11.58 -11.18
N HIS A 34 16.67 11.22 -11.88
CA HIS A 34 15.44 12.00 -11.88
C HIS A 34 14.74 11.94 -10.51
N LEU A 35 14.35 13.09 -9.98
CA LEU A 35 13.65 13.20 -8.69
C LEU A 35 12.13 13.29 -8.91
N ILE A 36 11.38 12.37 -8.32
CA ILE A 36 9.91 12.36 -8.36
C ILE A 36 9.37 12.68 -6.97
N ILE A 37 8.47 13.65 -6.88
CA ILE A 37 7.70 13.94 -5.67
C ILE A 37 6.25 13.51 -5.91
N MET A 38 5.77 12.59 -5.09
CA MET A 38 4.39 12.12 -5.12
C MET A 38 3.70 12.45 -3.79
N ASN A 39 2.49 13.00 -3.87
CA ASN A 39 1.73 13.37 -2.69
C ASN A 39 1.07 12.14 -2.05
N MET A 40 1.52 11.76 -0.85
CA MET A 40 0.88 10.73 -0.03
C MET A 40 -0.24 11.36 0.84
N CYS A 41 -1.37 11.66 0.22
CA CYS A 41 -2.42 12.48 0.84
C CYS A 41 -3.17 11.84 2.02
N GLY A 42 -2.97 10.56 2.31
CA GLY A 42 -3.69 9.86 3.38
C GLY A 42 -3.13 8.49 3.73
N ARG A 43 -3.54 8.00 4.90
CA ARG A 43 -3.20 6.69 5.46
C ARG A 43 -4.37 5.72 5.36
N GLY A 44 -4.07 4.43 5.20
CA GLY A 44 -5.04 3.40 4.86
C GLY A 44 -5.70 2.67 6.04
N ASP A 45 -5.69 3.22 7.26
CA ASP A 45 -6.29 2.54 8.43
C ASP A 45 -7.75 2.15 8.20
N LYS A 46 -8.51 3.03 7.54
CA LYS A 46 -9.92 2.79 7.22
C LYS A 46 -10.13 1.82 6.07
N ASP A 47 -9.12 1.65 5.22
CA ASP A 47 -9.18 0.81 4.03
C ASP A 47 -8.76 -0.64 4.31
N ILE A 48 -8.18 -0.91 5.49
CA ILE A 48 -7.52 -2.18 5.77
C ILE A 48 -8.47 -3.38 5.68
N PHE A 49 -9.72 -3.25 6.14
CA PHE A 49 -10.72 -4.31 6.05
C PHE A 49 -11.14 -4.57 4.60
N THR A 50 -11.32 -3.51 3.83
CA THR A 50 -11.66 -3.59 2.40
C THR A 50 -10.55 -4.28 1.62
N VAL A 51 -9.30 -3.90 1.89
CA VAL A 51 -8.12 -4.49 1.25
C VAL A 51 -7.93 -5.94 1.70
N ALA A 52 -8.04 -6.25 2.99
CA ALA A 52 -7.95 -7.62 3.49
C ALA A 52 -8.97 -8.54 2.82
N LYS A 53 -10.24 -8.12 2.76
CA LYS A 53 -11.30 -8.85 2.06
C LYS A 53 -10.98 -9.04 0.57
N TYR A 54 -10.51 -8.00 -0.10
CA TYR A 54 -10.13 -8.07 -1.53
C TYR A 54 -8.97 -9.04 -1.77
N LEU A 55 -8.04 -9.12 -0.82
CA LEU A 55 -6.90 -10.03 -0.87
C LEU A 55 -7.21 -11.44 -0.36
N GLY A 56 -8.45 -11.72 0.02
CA GLY A 56 -8.86 -13.03 0.56
C GLY A 56 -8.33 -13.31 1.97
N PHE A 57 -7.95 -12.27 2.72
CA PHE A 57 -7.62 -12.39 4.14
C PHE A 57 -8.89 -12.35 4.99
N ASP A 58 -9.10 -13.41 5.77
CA ASP A 58 -10.09 -13.40 6.83
C ASP A 58 -9.51 -12.72 8.07
N MET A 59 -10.15 -11.62 8.50
CA MET A 59 -9.75 -10.85 9.68
C MET A 59 -10.51 -11.29 10.94
N SER A 60 -11.48 -12.22 10.81
CA SER A 60 -12.26 -12.75 11.94
C SER A 60 -11.44 -13.70 12.83
N ASP A 61 -10.36 -14.27 12.32
CA ASP A 61 -9.45 -15.16 13.06
C ASP A 61 -8.44 -14.43 13.98
N THR A 62 -8.67 -13.15 14.30
CA THR A 62 -7.75 -12.38 15.15
C THR A 62 -7.87 -12.71 16.65
N GLU A 63 -8.91 -13.45 17.09
CA GLU A 63 -9.01 -13.98 18.46
C GLU A 63 -8.22 -15.28 18.70
N GLY A 64 -7.52 -15.82 17.68
CA GLY A 64 -6.90 -17.16 17.73
C GLY A 64 -5.38 -17.23 17.61
N ARG A 65 -4.63 -16.12 17.74
CA ARG A 65 -3.15 -16.16 17.70
C ARG A 65 -2.53 -15.89 19.07
N ASP A 66 -2.97 -16.67 20.05
CA ASP A 66 -2.12 -17.07 21.17
C ASP A 66 -1.69 -18.52 20.94
N ALA A 67 -0.39 -18.79 21.08
CA ALA A 67 0.31 -20.08 20.99
C ALA A 67 0.67 -20.63 19.59
N GLY A 68 1.97 -20.50 19.28
CA GLY A 68 2.68 -21.13 18.17
C GLY A 68 4.09 -20.57 18.05
#